data_AF-A0AAJ3XGV8-F1
#
_entry.id   AF-A0AAJ3XGV8-F1
#
_cell.length_a   1.000
_cell.length_b   1.000
_cell.length_c   1.000
_cell.angle_alpha   90.00
_cell.angle_beta   90.00
_cell.angle_gamma   90.00
#
_symmetry.space_group_name_H-M   'P 1'
#
loop_
_entity.id
_entity.type
_entity.pdbx_description
1 polymer ?
#
loop_
_entity_poly.entity_id
_entity_poly.type
_entity_poly.pdbx_seq_one_letter_code
_entity_poly.pdbx_strand_id
1 'polypeptide(L)'
;MQILFPNETPEYSGRELTLAFPAMVDGQRVECMITAEALEDHFGAASPRLEDMVGAFDAHRARIEAATRRLLSETRAQCLVLRSGYVRFYEANWRN
;
A
#
# COMPACT_ATOMS: atom_id res chain seq x y z
N MET A 1 -17.62 -6.86 -2.27
CA MET A 1 -16.70 -5.97 -3.00
C MET A 1 -15.54 -6.80 -3.50
N GLN A 2 -15.40 -6.92 -4.82
CA GLN A 2 -14.30 -7.63 -5.46
C GLN A 2 -13.13 -6.66 -5.59
N ILE A 3 -12.00 -6.99 -4.95
CA ILE A 3 -10.79 -6.17 -5.00
C ILE A 3 -9.65 -7.00 -5.60
N LEU A 4 -9.12 -6.53 -6.73
CA LEU A 4 -7.97 -7.11 -7.42
C LEU A 4 -6.84 -6.08 -7.45
N PHE A 5 -5.60 -6.54 -7.45
CA PHE A 5 -4.42 -5.68 -7.59
C PHE A 5 -3.70 -6.08 -8.87
N PRO A 6 -3.68 -5.21 -9.90
CA PRO A 6 -2.87 -5.43 -11.08
C PRO A 6 -1.39 -5.55 -10.71
N ASN A 7 -0.67 -6.46 -11.35
CA ASN A 7 0.78 -6.60 -11.16
C ASN A 7 1.54 -5.53 -11.96
N GLU A 8 1.30 -4.27 -11.61
CA GLU A 8 1.92 -3.09 -12.22
C GLU A 8 2.99 -2.52 -11.29
N THR A 9 4.01 -1.88 -11.87
CA THR A 9 5.06 -1.19 -11.10
C THR A 9 4.48 0.04 -10.42
N PRO A 10 4.74 0.26 -9.11
CA PRO A 10 4.28 1.46 -8.44
C PRO A 10 5.00 2.72 -8.94
N GLU A 11 4.28 3.84 -9.00
CA GLU A 11 4.83 5.15 -9.35
C GLU A 11 5.42 5.84 -8.11
N TYR A 12 6.68 6.25 -8.18
CA TYR A 12 7.35 6.95 -7.09
C TYR A 12 7.20 8.46 -7.16
N SER A 13 6.73 9.06 -6.06
CA SER A 13 6.74 10.51 -5.86
C SER A 13 7.74 10.88 -4.77
N GLY A 14 8.90 11.40 -5.19
CA GLY A 14 9.91 11.92 -4.26
C GLY A 14 9.49 13.20 -3.53
N ARG A 15 8.50 13.93 -4.07
CA ARG A 15 7.94 15.14 -3.43
C ARG A 15 6.99 14.80 -2.29
N GLU A 16 6.11 13.82 -2.50
CA GLU A 16 5.12 13.38 -1.51
C GLU A 16 5.65 12.24 -0.62
N LEU A 17 6.81 11.67 -0.97
CA LEU A 17 7.40 10.49 -0.32
C LEU A 17 6.41 9.32 -0.29
N THR A 18 5.83 9.00 -1.45
CA THR A 18 4.84 7.93 -1.62
C THR A 18 5.16 7.06 -2.83
N LEU A 19 4.67 5.82 -2.78
CA LEU A 19 4.46 4.97 -3.95
C LEU A 19 2.96 4.89 -4.25
N ALA A 20 2.57 5.23 -5.48
CA ALA A 20 1.22 5.04 -5.99
C ALA A 20 1.10 3.69 -6.73
N PHE A 21 0.04 2.94 -6.50
CA PHE A 21 -0.20 1.65 -7.14
C PHE A 21 -1.70 1.43 -7.35
N PRO A 22 -2.11 0.71 -8.41
CA PRO A 22 -3.51 0.54 -8.72
C PRO A 22 -4.16 -0.60 -7.93
N ALA A 23 -5.44 -0.41 -7.63
CA ALA A 23 -6.38 -1.46 -7.28
C ALA A 23 -7.58 -1.42 -8.24
N MET A 24 -8.20 -2.56 -8.48
CA MET A 24 -9.47 -2.68 -9.19
C MET A 24 -10.54 -3.04 -8.18
N VAL A 25 -11.54 -2.17 -7.99
CA VAL A 25 -12.66 -2.37 -7.07
C VAL A 25 -13.94 -2.47 -7.89
N ASP A 26 -14.57 -3.65 -7.89
CA ASP A 26 -15.77 -3.94 -8.68
C ASP A 26 -15.63 -3.49 -10.16
N GLY A 27 -14.43 -3.71 -10.73
CA GLY A 27 -14.08 -3.37 -12.11
C GLY A 27 -13.68 -1.91 -12.34
N GLN A 28 -13.74 -1.04 -11.33
CA GLN A 28 -13.27 0.34 -11.40
C GLN A 28 -11.83 0.46 -10.91
N ARG A 29 -10.99 1.20 -11.63
CA ARG A 29 -9.61 1.46 -11.22
C ARG A 29 -9.57 2.54 -10.14
N VAL A 30 -8.90 2.24 -9.04
CA VAL A 30 -8.70 3.15 -7.90
C VAL A 30 -7.20 3.24 -7.64
N GLU A 31 -6.68 4.45 -7.54
CA GLU A 31 -5.27 4.68 -7.20
C GLU A 31 -5.07 4.69 -5.69
N CYS A 32 -4.18 3.82 -5.22
CA CYS A 32 -3.77 3.71 -3.84
C CYS A 32 -2.36 4.26 -3.65
N MET A 33 -2.05 4.75 -2.47
CA MET A 33 -0.70 5.21 -2.13
C MET A 33 -0.22 4.56 -0.85
N ILE A 34 1.09 4.34 -0.73
CA ILE A 34 1.77 3.98 0.53
C ILE A 34 2.92 4.96 0.78
N THR A 35 3.08 5.43 2.01
CA THR A 35 4.16 6.37 2.36
C THR A 35 5.50 5.68 2.56
N ALA A 36 6.59 6.41 2.32
CA ALA A 36 7.96 6.02 2.66
C ALA A 36 8.07 5.55 4.12
N GLU A 37 7.54 6.33 5.07
CA GLU A 37 7.49 5.96 6.51
C GLU A 37 6.88 4.58 6.75
N ALA A 38 5.83 4.21 6.00
CA ALA A 38 5.19 2.91 6.16
C ALA A 38 6.05 1.78 5.58
N LEU A 39 6.72 2.04 4.44
CA LEU A 39 7.67 1.12 3.83
C LEU A 39 8.90 0.89 4.70
N GLU A 40 9.42 1.94 5.32
CA GLU A 40 10.58 1.88 6.22
C GLU A 40 10.22 1.13 7.50
N ASP A 41 9.11 1.49 8.17
CA ASP A 41 8.73 0.92 9.46
C ASP A 41 8.31 -0.55 9.40
N HIS A 42 7.61 -0.96 8.32
CA HIS A 42 6.89 -2.26 8.29
C HIS A 42 7.35 -3.23 7.20
N PHE A 43 7.97 -2.69 6.15
CA PHE A 43 8.29 -3.44 4.93
C PHE A 43 9.79 -3.40 4.58
N GLY A 44 10.61 -2.81 5.46
CA GLY A 44 12.07 -2.90 5.39
C GLY A 44 12.72 -2.05 4.30
N ALA A 45 12.08 -0.97 3.84
CA ALA A 45 12.78 0.01 3.00
C ALA A 45 13.95 0.61 3.81
N ALA A 46 15.16 0.60 3.23
CA ALA A 46 16.34 1.12 3.89
C ALA A 46 16.40 2.66 3.91
N SER A 47 15.69 3.30 2.98
CA SER A 47 15.61 4.75 2.86
C SER A 47 14.40 5.17 2.02
N PRO A 48 14.04 6.47 1.95
CA PRO A 48 12.96 6.96 1.10
C PRO A 48 13.36 7.12 -0.37
N ARG A 49 14.47 6.52 -0.81
CA ARG A 49 14.91 6.53 -2.22
C ARG A 49 14.06 5.58 -3.03
N LEU A 50 13.90 5.90 -4.32
CA LEU A 50 13.08 5.13 -5.27
C LEU A 50 13.41 3.62 -5.23
N GLU A 51 14.69 3.27 -5.32
CA GLU A 51 15.12 1.86 -5.38
C GLU A 51 14.75 1.07 -4.12
N ASP A 52 14.99 1.66 -2.94
CA ASP A 52 14.67 1.04 -1.66
C ASP A 52 13.15 0.90 -1.45
N MET A 53 12.38 1.93 -1.82
CA MET A 53 10.93 1.94 -1.69
C MET A 53 10.27 0.93 -2.63
N VAL A 54 10.64 0.94 -3.91
CA VAL A 54 10.10 -0.02 -4.90
C VAL A 54 10.53 -1.44 -4.54
N GLY A 55 11.78 -1.65 -4.14
CA GLY A 55 12.27 -2.94 -3.68
C GLY A 55 11.51 -3.49 -2.48
N ALA A 56 11.26 -2.65 -1.46
CA ALA A 56 10.45 -3.02 -0.30
C ALA A 56 9.00 -3.34 -0.67
N PHE A 57 8.42 -2.55 -1.58
CA PHE A 57 7.06 -2.78 -2.07
C PHE A 57 6.93 -4.12 -2.78
N ASP A 58 7.81 -4.42 -3.74
CA ASP A 58 7.73 -5.67 -4.50
C ASP A 58 8.03 -6.89 -3.61
N ALA A 59 9.00 -6.80 -2.70
CA ALA A 59 9.31 -7.87 -1.75
C ALA A 59 8.14 -8.20 -0.80
N HIS A 60 7.28 -7.23 -0.50
CA HIS A 60 6.17 -7.36 0.44
C HIS A 60 4.79 -7.11 -0.18
N ARG A 61 4.68 -7.16 -1.52
CA ARG A 61 3.47 -6.78 -2.26
C ARG A 61 2.22 -7.44 -1.72
N ALA A 62 2.26 -8.75 -1.46
CA ALA A 62 1.12 -9.49 -0.93
C ALA A 62 0.62 -8.98 0.43
N ARG A 63 1.52 -8.56 1.34
CA ARG A 63 1.16 -7.99 2.65
C ARG A 63 0.58 -6.59 2.49
N ILE A 64 1.19 -5.76 1.64
CA ILE A 64 0.71 -4.41 1.35
C ILE A 64 -0.70 -4.46 0.75
N GLU A 65 -0.91 -5.29 -0.27
CA GLU A 65 -2.21 -5.51 -0.91
C GLU A 65 -3.27 -6.04 0.09
N ALA A 66 -2.89 -6.89 1.03
CA ALA A 66 -3.82 -7.37 2.06
C ALA A 66 -4.25 -6.24 3.01
N ALA A 67 -3.32 -5.39 3.45
CA ALA A 67 -3.62 -4.20 4.25
C ALA A 67 -4.50 -3.20 3.46
N THR A 68 -4.16 -2.94 2.20
CA THR A 68 -4.93 -2.06 1.31
C THR A 68 -6.32 -2.60 1.03
N ARG A 69 -6.48 -3.92 0.86
CA ARG A 69 -7.79 -4.56 0.69
C ARG A 69 -8.69 -4.32 1.90
N ARG A 70 -8.13 -4.41 3.10
CA ARG A 70 -8.84 -4.12 4.34
C ARG A 70 -9.25 -2.66 4.40
N LEU A 71 -8.33 -1.74 4.11
CA LEU A 71 -8.60 -0.30 4.06
C LEU A 71 -9.74 0.04 3.12
N LEU A 72 -9.65 -0.42 1.86
CA LEU A 72 -10.68 -0.22 0.85
C LEU A 72 -12.06 -0.71 1.32
N SER A 73 -12.10 -1.88 1.98
CA SER A 73 -13.34 -2.45 2.51
C SER A 73 -13.96 -1.60 3.62
N GLU A 74 -13.14 -1.00 4.48
CA GLU A 74 -13.57 -0.12 5.56
C GLU A 74 -14.00 1.27 5.05
N THR A 75 -13.37 1.77 3.99
CA THR A 75 -13.62 3.11 3.43
C THR A 75 -14.58 3.13 2.25
N ARG A 76 -15.23 2.00 1.94
CA ARG A 76 -16.16 1.83 0.81
C ARG A 76 -15.51 2.23 -0.53
N ALA A 77 -14.40 1.57 -0.86
CA ALA A 77 -13.63 1.73 -2.10
C ALA A 77 -12.86 3.05 -2.27
N GLN A 78 -12.85 3.94 -1.27
CA GLN A 78 -11.99 5.11 -1.30
C GLN A 78 -10.56 4.68 -0.95
N CYS A 79 -9.65 4.68 -1.91
CA CYS A 79 -8.26 4.42 -1.56
C CYS A 79 -7.63 5.66 -0.93
N LEU A 80 -7.41 5.56 0.38
CA LEU A 80 -6.63 6.52 1.13
C LEU A 80 -5.16 6.11 1.11
N VAL A 81 -4.30 7.06 1.51
CA VAL A 81 -2.88 6.80 1.69
C VAL A 81 -2.69 5.80 2.84
N LEU A 82 -2.04 4.68 2.54
CA LEU A 82 -1.58 3.70 3.53
C LEU A 82 -0.41 4.28 4.30
N ARG A 83 -0.70 4.75 5.51
CA ARG A 83 0.27 5.34 6.45
C ARG A 83 0.74 4.31 7.47
N SER A 84 1.91 4.54 8.08
CA SER A 84 2.48 3.63 9.09
C SER A 84 1.51 3.32 10.23
N GLY A 85 0.76 4.32 10.70
CA GLY A 85 -0.25 4.14 11.74
C GLY A 85 -1.36 3.14 11.38
N TYR A 86 -1.84 3.14 10.12
CA TYR A 86 -2.83 2.16 9.69
C TYR A 86 -2.22 0.76 9.56
N VAL A 87 -1.00 0.66 9.05
CA VAL A 87 -0.29 -0.64 8.93
C VAL A 87 -0.13 -1.27 10.33
N ARG A 88 0.31 -0.49 11.33
CA ARG A 88 0.37 -0.96 12.73
C ARG A 88 -0.97 -1.46 13.25
N PHE A 89 -2.05 -0.71 13.01
CA PHE A 89 -3.40 -1.11 13.42
C PHE A 89 -3.84 -2.41 12.73
N TYR A 90 -3.62 -2.52 11.43
CA TYR A 90 -3.95 -3.73 10.67
C TYR A 90 -3.19 -4.95 11.18
N GLU A 91 -1.88 -4.83 11.40
CA GLU A 91 -1.05 -5.94 11.91
C GLU A 91 -1.46 -6.39 13.32
N ALA A 92 -1.79 -5.43 14.21
CA ALA A 92 -2.26 -5.74 15.55
C ALA A 92 -3.60 -6.50 15.57
N ASN A 93 -4.45 -6.27 14.56
CA ASN A 93 -5.79 -6.84 14.46
C ASN A 93 -5.91 -8.00 13.46
N TRP A 94 -4.81 -8.44 12.85
CA TRP A 94 -4.78 -9.53 11.85
C TRP A 94 -5.11 -10.93 12.42
N ARG A 95 -5.31 -11.07 13.73
CA ARG A 95 -5.48 -12.36 14.43
C ARG A 95 -6.92 -12.92 14.48
N ASN A 96 -7.77 -12.68 13.49
CA ASN A 96 -9.09 -13.32 13.41
C ASN A 96 -9.28 -14.14 12.13
#